data_AF-A4J7S1-F1
#
_entry.id   AF-A4J7S1-F1
#
_cell.length_a   1.000
_cell.length_b   1.000
_cell.length_c   1.000
_cell.angle_alpha   90.00
_cell.angle_beta   90.00
_cell.angle_gamma   90.00
#
_symmetry.space_group_name_H-M   'P 1'
#
loop_
_entity.id
_entity.type
_entity.pdbx_description
1 polymer ?
#
loop_
_entity_poly.entity_id
_entity_poly.type
_entity_poly.pdbx_seq_one_letter_code
_entity_poly.pdbx_strand_id
1 'polypeptide(L)'
;MAKKEFTGEVSIVAKLTFCIEADSKEEAIRKLFDANCPISLVDDDDNPVCEIIEQEWHMVDEARQGNVQEPDLVDFSIEEE
;
A
#
# COMPACT_ATOMS: atom_id res chain seq x y z
N MET A 1 2.00 6.47 37.31
CA MET A 1 3.25 6.11 36.61
C MET A 1 3.39 7.03 35.40
N ALA A 2 4.58 7.55 35.12
CA ALA A 2 4.81 8.37 33.93
C ALA A 2 4.57 7.51 32.68
N LYS A 3 3.81 8.04 31.71
CA LYS A 3 3.64 7.38 30.42
C LYS A 3 5.02 7.29 29.74
N LYS A 4 5.31 6.14 29.13
CA LYS A 4 6.51 5.93 28.32
C LYS A 4 6.11 6.09 26.86
N GLU A 5 6.88 6.86 26.11
CA GLU A 5 6.72 7.05 24.67
C GLU A 5 7.64 6.09 23.93
N PHE A 6 7.15 5.53 22.83
CA PHE A 6 7.88 4.57 22.01
C PHE A 6 7.76 5.00 20.54
N THR A 7 8.88 5.01 19.83
CA THR A 7 8.96 5.28 18.39
C THR A 7 9.63 4.10 17.70
N GLY A 8 9.26 3.82 16.46
CA GLY A 8 9.80 2.71 15.69
C GLY A 8 9.32 2.74 14.24
N GLU A 9 9.90 1.86 13.44
CA GLU A 9 9.62 1.72 12.01
C GLU A 9 9.28 0.26 11.70
N VAL A 10 8.41 0.04 10.72
CA VAL A 10 8.04 -1.29 10.24
C VAL A 10 7.94 -1.28 8.72
N SER A 11 8.49 -2.31 8.07
CA SER A 11 8.30 -2.54 6.64
C SER A 11 7.11 -3.47 6.43
N ILE A 12 6.24 -3.14 5.47
CA ILE A 12 5.08 -3.92 5.10
C ILE A 12 5.21 -4.31 3.63
N VAL A 13 5.01 -5.58 3.32
CA VAL A 13 4.74 -6.05 1.96
C VAL A 13 3.26 -6.38 1.90
N ALA A 14 2.53 -5.75 0.98
CA ALA A 14 1.09 -5.93 0.85
C ALA A 14 0.71 -6.13 -0.62
N LYS A 15 -0.14 -7.12 -0.88
CA LYS A 15 -0.79 -7.32 -2.18
C LYS A 15 -2.17 -6.67 -2.15
N LEU A 16 -2.36 -5.63 -2.97
CA LEU A 16 -3.65 -4.97 -3.14
C LEU A 16 -4.33 -5.51 -4.40
N THR A 17 -5.64 -5.75 -4.31
CA THR A 17 -6.48 -6.10 -5.47
C THR A 17 -7.58 -5.06 -5.56
N PHE A 18 -7.75 -4.47 -6.73
CA PHE A 18 -8.68 -3.36 -6.98
C PHE A 18 -9.60 -3.67 -8.15
N CYS A 19 -10.73 -2.99 -8.19
CA CYS A 19 -11.63 -2.91 -9.34
C CYS A 19 -12.00 -1.43 -9.52
N ILE A 20 -11.85 -0.89 -10.73
CA ILE A 20 -12.01 0.54 -11.01
C ILE A 20 -12.72 0.75 -12.34
N GLU A 21 -13.63 1.72 -12.38
CA GLU A 21 -14.29 2.16 -13.61
C GLU A 21 -13.49 3.29 -14.28
N ALA A 22 -13.22 3.13 -15.58
CA ALA A 22 -12.52 4.11 -16.42
C ALA A 22 -12.96 3.99 -17.88
N ASP A 23 -12.84 5.09 -18.62
CA ASP A 23 -13.20 5.15 -20.04
C ASP A 23 -12.07 4.58 -20.94
N SER A 24 -10.86 4.43 -20.39
CA SER A 24 -9.74 3.74 -21.05
C SER A 24 -8.72 3.15 -20.07
N LYS A 25 -7.89 2.23 -20.56
CA LYS A 25 -6.75 1.69 -19.82
C LYS A 25 -5.78 2.77 -19.33
N GLU A 26 -5.45 3.76 -20.17
CA GLU A 26 -4.56 4.85 -19.75
C GLU A 26 -5.17 5.69 -18.62
N GLU A 27 -6.49 5.89 -18.63
CA GLU A 27 -7.18 6.59 -17.55
C GLU A 27 -7.20 5.77 -16.26
N ALA A 28 -7.47 4.46 -16.35
CA ALA A 28 -7.41 3.56 -15.21
C ALA A 28 -6.03 3.57 -14.54
N ILE A 29 -4.96 3.49 -15.36
CA ILE A 29 -3.58 3.57 -14.87
C ILE A 29 -3.34 4.90 -14.16
N ARG A 30 -3.69 6.04 -14.78
CA ARG A 30 -3.51 7.35 -14.15
C ARG A 30 -4.26 7.49 -12.83
N LYS A 31 -5.53 7.06 -12.79
CA LYS A 31 -6.33 7.06 -11.56
C LYS A 31 -5.68 6.26 -10.43
N LEU A 32 -5.08 5.11 -10.75
CA LEU A 32 -4.39 4.27 -9.77
C LEU A 32 -3.07 4.90 -9.30
N PHE A 33 -2.26 5.43 -10.22
CA PHE A 33 -0.97 6.04 -9.88
C PHE A 33 -1.10 7.38 -9.16
N ASP A 34 -2.20 8.11 -9.38
CA ASP A 34 -2.51 9.36 -8.68
C ASP A 34 -3.27 9.13 -7.35
N ALA A 35 -3.68 7.89 -7.04
CA ALA A 35 -4.42 7.58 -5.83
C ALA A 35 -3.51 7.46 -4.60
N ASN A 36 -4.00 7.94 -3.45
CA ASN A 36 -3.39 7.70 -2.15
C ASN A 36 -4.04 6.49 -1.47
N CYS A 37 -3.23 5.62 -0.87
CA CYS A 37 -3.68 4.46 -0.11
C CYS A 37 -3.43 4.68 1.40
N PRO A 38 -4.38 5.27 2.15
CA PRO A 38 -4.21 5.40 3.59
C PRO A 38 -4.20 4.02 4.26
N ILE A 39 -3.23 3.73 5.12
CA ILE A 39 -3.25 2.55 6.01
C ILE A 39 -3.59 3.01 7.41
N SER A 40 -4.30 2.16 8.14
CA SER A 40 -4.42 2.26 9.60
C SER A 40 -4.07 0.92 10.22
N LEU A 41 -3.33 0.95 11.33
CA LEU A 41 -3.10 -0.23 12.17
C LEU A 41 -4.23 -0.28 13.19
N VAL A 42 -5.04 -1.33 13.12
CA VAL A 42 -6.20 -1.54 14.01
C VAL A 42 -6.01 -2.78 14.87
N ASP A 43 -6.69 -2.83 16.02
CA ASP A 43 -6.79 -4.01 16.87
C ASP A 43 -7.87 -4.99 16.38
N ASP A 44 -8.08 -6.07 17.12
CA ASP A 44 -9.08 -7.10 16.79
C ASP A 44 -10.53 -6.57 16.81
N ASP A 45 -10.76 -5.39 17.38
CA ASP A 45 -12.05 -4.70 17.48
C ASP A 45 -12.16 -3.52 16.49
N ASP A 46 -11.29 -3.44 15.48
CA ASP A 46 -11.18 -2.38 14.46
C ASP A 46 -10.85 -0.97 15.01
N ASN A 47 -10.27 -0.87 16.21
CA ASN A 47 -9.87 0.42 16.78
C ASN A 47 -8.42 0.77 16.41
N PRO A 48 -8.11 2.03 16.04
CA PRO A 48 -6.74 2.44 15.73
C PRO A 48 -5.77 2.25 16.90
N VAL A 49 -4.69 1.52 16.66
CA VAL A 49 -3.64 1.20 17.65
C VAL A 49 -2.66 2.35 17.80
N CYS A 50 -2.35 3.02 16.69
CA CYS A 50 -1.49 4.20 16.67
C CYS A 50 -1.79 5.09 15.46
N GLU A 51 -1.31 6.33 15.55
CA GLU A 51 -1.25 7.24 14.41
C GLU A 51 0.01 6.95 13.60
N ILE A 52 -0.17 6.77 12.28
CA ILE A 52 0.96 6.69 11.35
C ILE A 52 1.35 8.13 11.00
N ILE A 53 2.50 8.56 11.53
CA ILE A 53 2.99 9.95 11.38
C ILE A 53 3.66 10.22 10.03
N GLU A 54 4.15 9.18 9.37
CA GLU A 54 4.79 9.23 8.05
C GLU A 54 4.52 7.92 7.32
N GLN A 55 4.13 8.01 6.06
CA GLN A 55 3.80 6.86 5.23
C GLN A 55 4.32 7.12 3.81
N GLU A 56 5.36 6.39 3.41
CA GLU A 56 5.87 6.42 2.04
C GLU A 56 5.39 5.18 1.29
N TRP A 57 4.87 5.42 0.08
CA TRP A 57 4.46 4.36 -0.84
C TRP A 57 5.16 4.52 -2.16
N HIS A 58 5.55 3.39 -2.73
CA HIS A 58 6.02 3.30 -4.09
C HIS A 58 5.18 2.27 -4.83
N MET A 59 4.40 2.73 -5.82
CA MET A 59 3.77 1.84 -6.78
C MET A 59 4.87 1.33 -7.73
N VAL A 60 5.03 0.02 -7.79
CA VAL A 60 6.08 -0.62 -8.59
C VAL A 60 5.43 -1.24 -9.83
N ASP A 61 5.95 -0.95 -11.03
CA ASP A 61 5.46 -1.55 -12.28
C ASP A 61 6.00 -2.98 -12.51
N GLU A 62 7.26 -3.22 -12.12
CA GLU A 62 7.96 -4.50 -12.19
C GLU A 62 8.39 -4.96 -10.78
N ALA A 63 7.90 -6.11 -10.32
CA ALA A 63 8.11 -6.64 -8.96
C ALA A 63 9.57 -6.82 -8.53
N ARG A 64 10.52 -6.81 -9.47
CA ARG A 64 11.88 -7.35 -9.30
C ARG A 64 13.00 -6.37 -9.66
N GLN A 65 12.74 -5.08 -9.69
CA GLN A 65 13.84 -4.10 -9.82
C GLN A 65 14.57 -3.93 -8.47
N GLY A 66 15.53 -4.82 -8.17
CA GLY A 66 16.41 -4.73 -7.01
C GLY A 66 16.77 -6.07 -6.34
N ASN A 67 17.34 -6.01 -5.13
CA ASN A 67 17.72 -7.19 -4.32
C ASN A 67 16.61 -7.70 -3.39
N VAL A 68 15.43 -7.08 -3.41
CA VAL A 68 14.30 -7.44 -2.55
C VAL A 68 13.48 -8.50 -3.28
N GLN A 69 13.55 -9.75 -2.81
CA GLN A 69 12.79 -10.88 -3.34
C GLN A 69 11.71 -11.27 -2.34
N GLU A 70 10.64 -10.47 -2.27
CA GLU A 70 9.49 -10.76 -1.41
C GLU A 70 8.40 -11.50 -2.20
N PRO A 71 7.76 -12.54 -1.64
CA PRO A 71 6.78 -13.35 -2.36
C PRO A 71 5.52 -12.57 -2.78
N ASP A 72 5.24 -11.47 -2.10
CA ASP A 72 4.06 -10.64 -2.33
C ASP A 72 4.30 -9.50 -3.34
N LEU A 73 5.53 -9.34 -3.86
CA LEU A 73 5.84 -8.44 -4.98
C LEU A 73 5.47 -9.11 -6.32
N VAL A 74 4.53 -8.54 -7.06
CA VAL A 74 4.08 -8.99 -8.38
C VAL A 74 4.06 -7.83 -9.38
N ASP A 75 4.31 -8.12 -10.66
CA ASP A 75 4.29 -7.10 -11.70
C ASP A 75 2.90 -6.47 -11.76
N PHE A 76 2.84 -5.16 -11.99
CA PHE A 76 1.58 -4.47 -12.17
C PHE A 76 0.84 -5.05 -13.39
N SER A 77 -0.41 -5.45 -13.18
CA SER A 77 -1.26 -5.99 -14.24
C SER A 77 -2.67 -5.42 -14.12
N ILE A 78 -3.26 -5.10 -15.27
CA ILE A 78 -4.63 -4.65 -15.41
C ILE A 78 -5.21 -5.23 -16.69
N GLU A 79 -6.37 -5.85 -16.58
CA GLU A 79 -7.10 -6.52 -17.67
C GLU A 79 -8.50 -5.87 -17.80
N GLU A 80 -9.01 -5.77 -19.03
CA GLU A 80 -10.39 -5.37 -19.29
C GLU A 80 -11.27 -6.64 -19.23
N GLU A 81 -12.41 -6.58 -18.53
CA GLU A 81 -13.43 -7.65 -18.55
C GLU A 81 -14.16 -7.73 -19.89
#